data_AF-A0A954GVI0-F1
#
_entry.id   AF-A0A954GVI0-F1
#
_cell.length_a   1.000
_cell.length_b   1.000
_cell.length_c   1.000
_cell.angle_alpha   90.00
_cell.angle_beta   90.00
_cell.angle_gamma   90.00
#
_symmetry.space_group_name_H-M   'P 1'
#
loop_
_entity.id
_entity.type
_entity.pdbx_description
1 polymer ?
#
loop_
_entity_poly.entity_id
_entity_poly.type
_entity_poly.pdbx_seq_one_letter_code
_entity_poly.pdbx_strand_id
1 'polypeptide(L)'
;MNRRKVVDVVRKGLSDLGFDSAMIARDYDFADFTGGAAQVRRIPLAAFSSYPRTYRNACAGLIFRDESQRSEEFVFQHRSLGAPLLLEVFDGELQPWAIGPEQAKPIGRPVPIDQTPDVFREHQADWTPDSLCRIKSLGEVKANRQLDFFDVGLLPVLSEFFQAKLKDLLERAFSATASCYQQVHGTEPSIEYLFPYLFRFVTAKIFMDRADARGWDNLSSARDVLEKSESHSGSGLLAKLPRSYLHEDVLTEAWSSISRSFQFQNLSVPDLAFIYESTFINDATRRQLGVHSTPHGLAEYIVQQLPWDKLPIDK
;
A
#
# COMPACT_ATOMS: atom_id res chain seq x y z
N MET A 1 31.46 7.82 3.16
CA MET A 1 30.64 8.82 2.42
C MET A 1 29.40 9.18 3.25
N ASN A 2 28.92 10.44 3.23
CA ASN A 2 27.74 10.84 4.02
C ASN A 2 26.44 10.35 3.35
N ARG A 3 25.64 9.53 4.06
CA ARG A 3 24.34 9.00 3.57
C ARG A 3 23.42 10.09 3.03
N ARG A 4 23.43 11.30 3.61
CA ARG A 4 22.63 12.44 3.14
C ARG A 4 22.99 12.88 1.73
N LYS A 5 24.29 12.93 1.41
CA LYS A 5 24.77 13.29 0.06
C LYS A 5 24.33 12.27 -0.97
N VAL A 6 24.39 10.98 -0.63
CA VAL A 6 23.93 9.89 -1.50
C VAL A 6 22.44 10.03 -1.81
N VAL A 7 21.62 10.26 -0.78
CA VAL A 7 20.18 10.50 -0.94
C VAL A 7 19.92 11.68 -1.88
N ASP A 8 20.70 12.77 -1.77
CA ASP A 8 20.55 13.95 -2.62
C ASP A 8 20.91 13.67 -4.10
N VAL A 9 21.95 12.88 -4.34
CA VAL A 9 22.36 12.45 -5.70
C VAL A 9 21.29 11.59 -6.34
N VAL A 10 20.81 10.55 -5.64
CA VAL A 10 19.78 9.64 -6.13
C VAL A 10 18.46 10.37 -6.36
N ARG A 11 18.06 11.26 -5.44
CA ARG A 11 16.86 12.09 -5.60
C ARG A 11 16.92 12.94 -6.85
N LYS A 12 18.08 13.54 -7.14
CA LYS A 12 18.27 14.32 -8.37
C LYS A 12 18.16 13.44 -9.61
N GLY A 13 18.82 12.28 -9.62
CA GLY A 13 18.71 11.31 -10.72
C GLY A 13 17.26 10.90 -11.01
N LEU A 14 16.47 10.63 -9.97
CA LEU A 14 15.04 10.34 -10.11
C LEU A 14 14.25 11.55 -10.66
N SER A 15 14.54 12.77 -10.21
CA SER A 15 13.90 13.96 -10.81
C SER A 15 14.26 14.13 -12.29
N ASP A 16 15.51 13.84 -12.67
CA ASP A 16 15.99 13.92 -14.06
C ASP A 16 15.33 12.83 -14.96
N LEU A 17 14.87 11.72 -14.37
CA LEU A 17 14.05 10.69 -15.03
C LEU A 17 12.56 11.08 -15.20
N GLY A 18 12.15 12.24 -14.70
CA GLY A 18 10.78 12.75 -14.81
C GLY A 18 9.87 12.46 -13.61
N PHE A 19 10.41 12.00 -12.48
CA PHE A 19 9.62 11.93 -11.24
C PHE A 19 9.32 13.33 -10.69
N ASP A 20 8.05 13.61 -10.39
CA ASP A 20 7.67 14.80 -9.64
C ASP A 20 8.38 14.80 -8.27
N SER A 21 9.03 15.90 -7.94
CA SER A 21 9.67 16.13 -6.64
C SER A 21 8.72 15.89 -5.44
N ALA A 22 7.42 16.17 -5.59
CA ALA A 22 6.41 15.91 -4.58
C ALA A 22 6.13 14.41 -4.42
N MET A 23 6.44 13.59 -5.43
CA MET A 23 6.31 12.14 -5.40
C MET A 23 7.61 11.42 -5.03
N ILE A 24 8.66 12.15 -4.64
CA ILE A 24 9.86 11.56 -4.07
C ILE A 24 9.87 11.83 -2.55
N ALA A 25 9.53 10.80 -1.78
CA ALA A 25 9.50 10.86 -0.33
C ALA A 25 10.86 10.48 0.26
N ARG A 26 11.36 11.28 1.20
CA ARG A 26 12.47 10.89 2.07
C ARG A 26 11.91 10.16 3.28
N ASP A 27 12.72 9.27 3.83
CA ASP A 27 12.43 8.66 5.14
C ASP A 27 11.02 8.04 5.18
N TYR A 28 10.65 7.37 4.09
CA TYR A 28 9.30 6.87 3.91
C TYR A 28 9.11 5.59 4.70
N ASP A 29 8.13 5.61 5.60
CA ASP A 29 7.69 4.45 6.33
C ASP A 29 6.66 3.68 5.47
N PHE A 30 6.73 2.35 5.50
CA PHE A 30 5.82 1.47 4.78
C PHE A 30 5.58 0.19 5.57
N ALA A 31 4.37 -0.35 5.44
CA ALA A 31 4.03 -1.61 6.07
C ALA A 31 4.55 -2.78 5.24
N ASP A 32 5.20 -3.71 5.93
CA ASP A 32 5.69 -4.97 5.40
C ASP A 32 4.84 -6.13 5.93
N PHE A 33 4.07 -6.73 5.03
CA PHE A 33 3.18 -7.86 5.30
C PHE A 33 3.70 -9.17 4.73
N THR A 34 4.91 -9.18 4.16
CA THR A 34 5.46 -10.36 3.49
C THR A 34 6.10 -11.37 4.45
N GLY A 35 6.32 -10.97 5.71
CA GLY A 35 6.78 -11.84 6.79
C GLY A 35 5.64 -12.45 7.60
N GLY A 36 5.99 -13.27 8.60
CA GLY A 36 5.02 -13.87 9.51
C GLY A 36 4.24 -12.84 10.33
N ALA A 37 4.93 -11.78 10.78
CA ALA A 37 4.35 -10.64 11.49
C ALA A 37 4.38 -9.38 10.64
N ALA A 38 3.33 -8.56 10.76
CA ALA A 38 3.30 -7.23 10.17
C ALA A 38 4.33 -6.34 10.88
N GLN A 39 5.15 -5.65 10.10
CA GLN A 39 6.15 -4.71 10.64
C GLN A 39 6.19 -3.44 9.81
N VAL A 40 6.71 -2.37 10.41
CA VAL A 40 6.95 -1.10 9.72
C VAL A 40 8.40 -1.05 9.34
N ARG A 41 8.66 -0.80 8.06
CA ARG A 41 10.01 -0.56 7.55
C ARG A 41 10.12 0.88 7.11
N ARG A 42 11.33 1.42 7.22
CA ARG A 42 11.67 2.75 6.75
C ARG A 42 12.67 2.67 5.63
N ILE A 43 12.43 3.43 4.57
CA ILE A 43 13.38 3.57 3.46
C ILE A 43 13.88 5.03 3.34
N PRO A 44 15.19 5.25 3.19
CA PRO A 44 15.77 6.59 3.05
C PRO A 44 15.14 7.45 1.94
N LEU A 45 14.76 6.82 0.83
CA LEU A 45 14.13 7.49 -0.31
C LEU A 45 13.20 6.51 -1.02
N ALA A 46 12.00 6.96 -1.38
CA ALA A 46 11.07 6.24 -2.23
C ALA A 46 10.45 7.19 -3.26
N ALA A 47 10.32 6.74 -4.50
CA ALA A 47 9.70 7.48 -5.58
C ALA A 47 8.44 6.76 -6.08
N PHE A 48 7.40 7.55 -6.33
CA PHE A 48 6.07 7.08 -6.73
C PHE A 48 5.66 7.75 -8.04
N SER A 49 4.82 7.09 -8.83
CA SER A 49 4.27 7.69 -10.06
C SER A 49 3.10 8.64 -9.79
N SER A 50 2.43 8.52 -8.64
CA SER A 50 1.22 9.27 -8.34
C SER A 50 0.93 9.32 -6.83
N TYR A 51 -0.06 10.14 -6.47
CA TYR A 51 -0.67 10.17 -5.14
C TYR A 51 -1.98 9.34 -5.14
N PRO A 52 -2.35 8.64 -4.05
CA PRO A 52 -1.62 8.48 -2.78
C PRO A 52 -0.39 7.57 -2.93
N ARG A 53 0.65 7.82 -2.13
CA ARG A 53 1.89 7.00 -2.14
C ARG A 53 1.57 5.63 -1.56
N THR A 54 1.53 4.61 -2.40
CA THR A 54 1.13 3.24 -2.04
C THR A 54 2.07 2.21 -2.63
N TYR A 55 1.98 0.96 -2.17
CA TYR A 55 2.75 -0.12 -2.77
C TYR A 55 2.36 -0.36 -4.23
N ARG A 56 1.22 0.15 -4.74
CA ARG A 56 0.81 -0.01 -6.14
C ARG A 56 1.51 0.95 -7.09
N ASN A 57 1.81 2.17 -6.65
CA ASN A 57 2.45 3.19 -7.48
C ASN A 57 3.88 3.52 -7.05
N ALA A 58 4.44 2.81 -6.08
CA ALA A 58 5.88 2.83 -5.82
C ALA A 58 6.66 2.34 -7.06
N CYS A 59 7.64 3.12 -7.49
CA CYS A 59 8.45 2.87 -8.68
C CYS A 59 9.90 2.54 -8.32
N ALA A 60 10.50 3.32 -7.42
CA ALA A 60 11.90 3.17 -7.03
C ALA A 60 12.11 3.38 -5.53
N GLY A 61 13.14 2.74 -4.96
CA GLY A 61 13.56 2.94 -3.57
C GLY A 61 15.08 2.95 -3.41
N LEU A 62 15.60 3.62 -2.39
CA LEU A 62 17.02 3.64 -2.03
C LEU A 62 17.26 2.99 -0.67
N ILE A 63 18.12 1.98 -0.60
CA ILE A 63 18.48 1.29 0.64
C ILE A 63 19.99 1.35 0.89
N PHE A 64 20.38 1.31 2.16
CA PHE A 64 21.78 1.18 2.57
C PHE A 64 21.97 -0.18 3.22
N ARG A 65 22.89 -0.99 2.68
CA ARG A 65 23.22 -2.28 3.27
C ARG A 65 24.34 -2.15 4.30
N ASP A 66 24.26 -2.96 5.35
CA ASP A 66 25.35 -3.14 6.32
C ASP A 66 26.14 -4.44 6.01
N GLU A 67 27.41 -4.52 6.45
CA GLU A 67 28.36 -5.58 6.06
C GLU A 67 27.91 -7.02 6.35
N SER A 68 27.05 -7.22 7.36
CA SER A 68 26.61 -8.55 7.82
C SER A 68 25.55 -9.22 6.94
N GLN A 69 25.00 -8.51 5.95
CA GLN A 69 23.84 -8.96 5.20
C GLN A 69 24.20 -9.42 3.78
N ARG A 70 23.59 -10.52 3.33
CA ARG A 70 23.64 -10.94 1.93
C ARG A 70 22.81 -9.98 1.08
N SER A 71 23.41 -9.46 0.01
CA SER A 71 22.84 -8.37 -0.79
C SER A 71 21.46 -8.70 -1.38
N GLU A 72 21.31 -9.85 -2.04
CA GLU A 72 20.02 -10.25 -2.64
C GLU A 72 18.91 -10.41 -1.59
N GLU A 73 19.15 -11.16 -0.51
CA GLU A 73 18.17 -11.40 0.54
C GLU A 73 17.77 -10.09 1.24
N PHE A 74 18.74 -9.22 1.52
CA PHE A 74 18.52 -7.91 2.11
C PHE A 74 17.65 -7.01 1.22
N VAL A 75 17.96 -6.94 -0.08
CA VAL A 75 17.19 -6.17 -1.04
C VAL A 75 15.77 -6.72 -1.14
N PHE A 76 15.63 -8.04 -1.26
CA PHE A 76 14.33 -8.71 -1.43
C PHE A 76 13.40 -8.57 -0.21
N GLN A 77 13.94 -8.39 0.98
CA GLN A 77 13.16 -8.07 2.19
C GLN A 77 12.42 -6.73 2.11
N HIS A 78 12.77 -5.84 1.17
CA HIS A 78 12.11 -4.56 0.96
C HIS A 78 11.01 -4.59 -0.12
N ARG A 79 10.70 -5.78 -0.67
CA ARG A 79 9.71 -5.94 -1.75
C ARG A 79 8.31 -5.42 -1.40
N SER A 80 7.94 -5.35 -0.12
CA SER A 80 6.66 -4.79 0.35
C SER A 80 6.48 -3.30 0.08
N LEU A 81 7.57 -2.58 -0.26
CA LEU A 81 7.47 -1.24 -0.84
C LEU A 81 6.70 -1.27 -2.17
N GLY A 82 6.78 -2.38 -2.91
CA GLY A 82 6.18 -2.55 -4.23
C GLY A 82 6.95 -1.88 -5.37
N ALA A 83 8.10 -1.29 -5.09
CA ALA A 83 8.95 -0.72 -6.13
C ALA A 83 9.63 -1.84 -6.95
N PRO A 84 9.46 -1.90 -8.29
CA PRO A 84 10.18 -2.85 -9.14
C PRO A 84 11.68 -2.54 -9.25
N LEU A 85 12.11 -1.33 -8.87
CA LEU A 85 13.52 -0.92 -8.84
C LEU A 85 13.94 -0.58 -7.40
N LEU A 86 14.97 -1.25 -6.89
CA LEU A 86 15.65 -0.83 -5.66
C LEU A 86 17.11 -0.49 -5.96
N LEU A 87 17.57 0.62 -5.41
CA LEU A 87 18.94 1.10 -5.50
C LEU A 87 19.60 0.81 -4.17
N GLU A 88 20.49 -0.18 -4.14
CA GLU A 88 21.27 -0.52 -2.96
C GLU A 88 22.57 0.27 -2.97
N VAL A 89 22.94 0.83 -1.82
CA VAL A 89 24.24 1.46 -1.63
C VAL A 89 25.03 0.70 -0.58
N PHE A 90 26.21 0.23 -0.98
CA PHE A 90 27.14 -0.50 -0.14
C PHE A 90 28.58 -0.11 -0.49
N ASP A 91 29.40 0.13 0.53
CA ASP A 91 30.82 0.50 0.37
C ASP A 91 31.10 1.65 -0.63
N GLY A 92 30.17 2.61 -0.74
CA GLY A 92 30.32 3.75 -1.65
C GLY A 92 29.99 3.46 -3.12
N GLU A 93 29.48 2.27 -3.40
CA GLU A 93 28.95 1.86 -4.70
C GLU A 93 27.42 1.77 -4.67
N LEU A 94 26.79 1.98 -5.83
CA LEU A 94 25.36 1.84 -6.07
C LEU A 94 25.13 0.64 -6.99
N GLN A 95 24.30 -0.30 -6.55
CA GLN A 95 23.85 -1.44 -7.32
C GLN A 95 22.33 -1.32 -7.52
N PRO A 96 21.84 -1.16 -8.76
CA PRO A 96 20.42 -1.25 -9.05
C PRO A 96 19.96 -2.72 -9.05
N TRP A 97 18.74 -2.95 -8.58
CA TRP A 97 18.11 -4.26 -8.44
C TRP A 97 16.71 -4.24 -9.03
N ALA A 98 16.41 -5.22 -9.88
CA ALA A 98 15.07 -5.56 -10.32
C ALA A 98 14.40 -6.44 -9.27
N ILE A 99 13.23 -6.02 -8.77
CA ILE A 99 12.47 -6.76 -7.76
C ILE A 99 11.35 -7.54 -8.43
N GLY A 100 11.48 -8.86 -8.42
CA GLY A 100 10.46 -9.80 -8.86
C GLY A 100 9.61 -10.34 -7.70
N PRO A 101 8.65 -11.24 -7.99
CA PRO A 101 7.81 -11.86 -6.96
C PRO A 101 8.59 -12.79 -6.01
N GLU A 102 9.62 -13.48 -6.51
CA GLU A 102 10.34 -14.53 -5.77
C GLU A 102 11.78 -14.17 -5.40
N GLN A 103 12.40 -13.25 -6.15
CA GLN A 103 13.81 -12.91 -5.99
C GLN A 103 14.11 -11.47 -6.42
N ALA A 104 15.28 -10.97 -6.00
CA ALA A 104 15.85 -9.70 -6.48
C ALA A 104 17.02 -10.01 -7.42
N LYS A 105 17.06 -9.38 -8.59
CA LYS A 105 18.14 -9.57 -9.58
C LYS A 105 18.96 -8.29 -9.74
N PRO A 106 20.30 -8.34 -9.66
CA PRO A 106 21.12 -7.16 -9.89
C PRO A 106 21.04 -6.75 -11.37
N ILE A 107 20.96 -5.44 -11.62
CA ILE A 107 20.98 -4.85 -12.95
C ILE A 107 22.37 -4.30 -13.19
N GLY A 108 23.08 -4.84 -14.18
CA GLY A 108 24.45 -4.42 -14.48
C GLY A 108 25.43 -4.73 -13.34
N ARG A 109 26.48 -3.92 -13.23
CA ARG A 109 27.51 -4.02 -12.18
C ARG A 109 27.36 -2.88 -11.18
N PRO A 110 27.90 -3.02 -9.95
CA PRO A 110 27.96 -1.91 -9.01
C PRO A 110 28.73 -0.74 -9.63
N VAL A 111 28.25 0.47 -9.42
CA VAL A 111 28.91 1.68 -9.90
C VAL A 111 29.33 2.57 -8.73
N PRO A 112 30.50 3.22 -8.78
CA PRO A 112 30.85 4.27 -7.84
C PRO A 112 29.78 5.37 -7.80
N ILE A 113 29.47 5.88 -6.61
CA ILE A 113 28.36 6.85 -6.43
C ILE A 113 28.54 8.13 -7.26
N ASP A 114 29.76 8.56 -7.53
CA ASP A 114 30.07 9.69 -8.40
C ASP A 114 29.65 9.46 -9.87
N GLN A 115 29.54 8.20 -10.30
CA GLN A 115 29.08 7.79 -11.64
C GLN A 115 27.57 7.50 -11.69
N THR A 116 26.86 7.64 -10.56
CA THR A 116 25.39 7.47 -10.49
C THR A 116 24.63 8.27 -11.56
N PRO A 117 24.97 9.54 -11.88
CA PRO A 117 24.26 10.29 -12.91
C PRO A 117 24.33 9.67 -14.31
N ASP A 118 25.38 8.92 -14.62
CA ASP A 118 25.52 8.28 -15.92
C ASP A 118 24.64 7.02 -16.02
N VAL A 119 24.51 6.27 -14.92
CA VAL A 119 23.55 5.14 -14.84
C VAL A 119 22.11 5.61 -15.05
N PHE A 120 21.72 6.72 -14.43
CA PHE A 120 20.38 7.29 -14.65
C PHE A 120 20.17 7.73 -16.11
N ARG A 121 21.22 8.24 -16.78
CA ARG A 121 21.15 8.67 -18.18
C ARG A 121 21.06 7.48 -19.14
N GLU A 122 21.82 6.41 -18.89
CA GLU A 122 21.72 5.15 -19.62
C GLU A 122 20.32 4.53 -19.44
N HIS A 123 19.81 4.58 -18.21
CA HIS A 123 18.47 4.27 -17.69
C HIS A 123 17.28 5.07 -18.24
N GLN A 124 17.48 6.17 -18.98
CA GLN A 124 16.45 7.22 -19.06
C GLN A 124 15.15 6.79 -19.76
N ALA A 125 15.21 5.84 -20.69
CA ALA A 125 14.01 5.34 -21.36
C ALA A 125 13.19 4.37 -20.49
N ASP A 126 13.86 3.61 -19.63
CA ASP A 126 13.27 2.45 -18.95
C ASP A 126 12.91 2.74 -17.49
N TRP A 127 13.59 3.69 -16.85
CA TRP A 127 13.39 4.01 -15.43
C TRP A 127 12.44 5.19 -15.19
N THR A 128 11.66 5.57 -16.19
CA THR A 128 10.61 6.60 -16.03
C THR A 128 9.47 6.10 -15.12
N PRO A 129 8.69 7.01 -14.50
CA PRO A 129 7.53 6.61 -13.68
C PRO A 129 6.57 5.68 -14.43
N ASP A 130 6.25 6.00 -15.70
CA ASP A 130 5.32 5.23 -16.52
C ASP A 130 5.88 3.86 -16.90
N SER A 131 7.16 3.79 -17.30
CA SER A 131 7.83 2.53 -17.65
C SER A 131 7.84 1.57 -16.45
N LEU A 132 8.23 2.05 -15.27
CA LEU A 132 8.28 1.23 -14.05
C LEU A 132 6.89 0.79 -13.58
N CYS A 133 5.86 1.64 -13.69
CA CYS A 133 4.49 1.25 -13.38
C CYS A 133 3.92 0.19 -14.34
N ARG A 134 4.25 0.27 -15.63
CA ARG A 134 3.82 -0.72 -16.63
C ARG A 134 4.42 -2.09 -16.36
N ILE A 135 5.73 -2.16 -16.11
CA ILE A 135 6.47 -3.40 -15.80
C ILE A 135 5.84 -4.13 -14.60
N LYS A 136 5.45 -3.36 -13.60
CA LYS A 136 4.81 -3.88 -12.39
C LYS A 136 3.41 -4.47 -12.63
N SER A 137 2.68 -3.97 -13.62
CA SER A 137 1.26 -4.28 -13.85
C SER A 137 1.03 -5.36 -14.92
N LEU A 138 1.90 -5.43 -15.93
CA LEU A 138 1.72 -6.31 -17.09
C LEU A 138 2.42 -7.65 -16.87
N GLY A 139 1.64 -8.69 -16.64
CA GLY A 139 2.14 -10.06 -16.58
C GLY A 139 2.46 -10.70 -17.93
N GLU A 140 2.16 -10.03 -19.05
CA GLU A 140 2.55 -10.49 -20.39
C GLU A 140 2.65 -9.29 -21.34
N VAL A 141 3.86 -8.98 -21.84
CA VAL A 141 4.02 -8.42 -23.20
C VAL A 141 5.20 -9.14 -23.86
N LYS A 142 4.87 -9.89 -24.92
CA LYS A 142 5.82 -10.58 -25.79
C LYS A 142 6.88 -9.62 -26.37
N ALA A 143 8.13 -10.06 -26.24
CA ALA A 143 9.25 -9.95 -27.19
C ALA A 143 9.11 -8.95 -28.35
N ASN A 144 9.56 -7.71 -28.12
CA ASN A 144 10.51 -7.03 -29.01
C ASN A 144 10.95 -5.66 -28.46
N ARG A 145 11.77 -5.72 -27.42
CA ARG A 145 12.85 -4.80 -27.04
C ARG A 145 13.42 -5.39 -25.76
N GLN A 146 14.71 -5.70 -25.73
CA GLN A 146 15.39 -6.42 -24.65
C GLN A 146 15.04 -5.84 -23.27
N LEU A 147 14.07 -6.45 -22.60
CA LEU A 147 13.72 -6.29 -21.19
C LEU A 147 13.49 -7.70 -20.63
N ASP A 148 14.51 -8.56 -20.75
CA ASP A 148 14.48 -9.98 -20.33
C ASP A 148 14.69 -10.19 -18.82
N PHE A 149 14.52 -9.16 -17.99
CA PHE A 149 15.00 -9.17 -16.59
C PHE A 149 13.91 -9.02 -15.52
N PHE A 150 12.72 -8.59 -15.90
CA PHE A 150 11.59 -8.47 -14.98
C PHE A 150 10.73 -9.73 -15.10
N ASP A 151 10.96 -10.69 -14.20
CA ASP A 151 9.99 -11.77 -14.00
C ASP A 151 8.68 -11.13 -13.52
N VAL A 152 7.66 -11.31 -14.36
CA VAL A 152 6.23 -11.07 -14.15
C VAL A 152 5.79 -11.18 -12.68
N GLY A 153 4.97 -10.24 -12.19
CA GLY A 153 4.00 -10.56 -11.12
C GLY A 153 4.22 -10.00 -9.70
N LEU A 154 5.11 -9.02 -9.48
CA LEU A 154 5.29 -8.43 -8.13
C LEU A 154 3.96 -7.86 -7.57
N LEU A 155 3.21 -7.12 -8.38
CA LEU A 155 1.98 -6.47 -7.92
C LEU A 155 0.84 -7.46 -7.58
N PRO A 156 0.53 -8.46 -8.42
CA PRO A 156 -0.41 -9.52 -8.05
C PRO A 156 -0.05 -10.20 -6.73
N VAL A 157 1.20 -10.63 -6.58
CA VAL A 157 1.69 -11.31 -5.37
C VAL A 157 1.57 -10.43 -4.13
N LEU A 158 1.97 -9.16 -4.23
CA LEU A 158 1.80 -8.21 -3.12
C LEU A 158 0.33 -7.95 -2.82
N SER A 159 -0.53 -7.82 -3.84
CA SER A 159 -1.96 -7.61 -3.64
C SER A 159 -2.57 -8.77 -2.86
N GLU A 160 -2.26 -10.02 -3.22
CA GLU A 160 -2.70 -11.22 -2.51
C GLU A 160 -2.24 -11.22 -1.04
N PHE A 161 -0.97 -10.90 -0.77
CA PHE A 161 -0.47 -10.81 0.61
C PHE A 161 -1.18 -9.75 1.43
N PHE A 162 -1.33 -8.54 0.89
CA PHE A 162 -1.98 -7.43 1.57
C PHE A 162 -3.46 -7.74 1.82
N GLN A 163 -4.17 -8.28 0.83
CA GLN A 163 -5.57 -8.65 0.94
C GLN A 163 -5.78 -9.78 1.97
N ALA A 164 -5.00 -10.86 1.90
CA ALA A 164 -5.11 -11.96 2.86
C ALA A 164 -4.87 -11.47 4.30
N LYS A 165 -3.81 -10.69 4.53
CA LYS A 165 -3.52 -10.14 5.86
C LYS A 165 -4.59 -9.17 6.34
N LEU A 166 -5.08 -8.30 5.47
CA LEU A 166 -6.13 -7.35 5.81
C LEU A 166 -7.45 -8.06 6.16
N LYS A 167 -7.79 -9.12 5.43
CA LYS A 167 -8.94 -9.97 5.73
C LYS A 167 -8.83 -10.59 7.13
N ASP A 168 -7.75 -11.32 7.40
CA ASP A 168 -7.51 -11.97 8.69
C ASP A 168 -7.55 -10.99 9.88
N LEU A 169 -7.06 -9.78 9.66
CA LEU A 169 -7.03 -8.75 10.69
C LEU A 169 -8.43 -8.19 10.98
N LEU A 170 -9.19 -7.89 9.92
CA LEU A 170 -10.54 -7.39 10.09
C LEU A 170 -11.44 -8.46 10.70
N GLU A 171 -11.38 -9.71 10.26
CA GLU A 171 -12.16 -10.81 10.84
C GLU A 171 -11.88 -10.98 12.35
N ARG A 172 -10.61 -10.81 12.77
CA ARG A 172 -10.25 -10.79 14.19
C ARG A 172 -10.82 -9.57 14.92
N ALA A 173 -10.71 -8.37 14.34
CA ALA A 173 -11.29 -7.16 14.92
C ALA A 173 -12.82 -7.25 15.06
N PHE A 174 -13.49 -7.83 14.06
CA PHE A 174 -14.91 -8.15 14.07
C PHE A 174 -15.26 -9.07 15.24
N SER A 175 -14.54 -10.19 15.34
CA SER A 175 -14.79 -11.20 16.37
C SER A 175 -14.54 -10.66 17.78
N ALA A 176 -13.46 -9.90 17.98
CA ALA A 176 -13.13 -9.27 19.25
C ALA A 176 -14.18 -8.24 19.67
N THR A 177 -14.55 -7.34 18.77
CA THR A 177 -15.57 -6.31 19.02
C THR A 177 -16.94 -6.93 19.29
N ALA A 178 -17.31 -7.97 18.54
CA ALA A 178 -18.59 -8.65 18.73
C ALA A 178 -18.65 -9.39 20.07
N SER A 179 -17.57 -10.06 20.44
CA SER A 179 -17.46 -10.75 21.74
C SER A 179 -17.55 -9.74 22.90
N CYS A 180 -16.84 -8.61 22.80
CA CYS A 180 -16.92 -7.53 23.78
C CYS A 180 -18.34 -6.96 23.88
N TYR A 181 -18.98 -6.66 22.74
CA TYR A 181 -20.36 -6.18 22.72
C TYR A 181 -21.32 -7.16 23.41
N GLN A 182 -21.21 -8.47 23.12
CA GLN A 182 -22.03 -9.49 23.74
C GLN A 182 -21.79 -9.61 25.25
N GLN A 183 -20.54 -9.49 25.70
CA GLN A 183 -20.21 -9.50 27.13
C GLN A 183 -20.81 -8.29 27.87
N VAL A 184 -20.77 -7.10 27.26
CA VAL A 184 -21.27 -5.86 27.86
C VAL A 184 -22.80 -5.80 27.85
N HIS A 185 -23.46 -6.28 26.79
CA HIS A 185 -24.90 -6.08 26.56
C HIS A 185 -25.74 -7.36 26.62
N GLY A 186 -25.14 -8.53 26.79
CA GLY A 186 -25.82 -9.83 26.87
C GLY A 186 -26.53 -10.26 25.57
N THR A 187 -26.31 -9.56 24.46
CA THR A 187 -26.94 -9.81 23.16
C THR A 187 -25.92 -9.65 22.04
N GLU A 188 -26.09 -10.37 20.94
CA GLU A 188 -25.21 -10.25 19.78
C GLU A 188 -25.40 -8.89 19.08
N PRO A 189 -24.31 -8.27 18.58
CA PRO A 189 -24.41 -7.07 17.78
C PRO A 189 -25.07 -7.36 16.43
N SER A 190 -25.86 -6.41 15.92
CA SER A 190 -26.32 -6.50 14.54
C SER A 190 -25.16 -6.30 13.57
N ILE A 191 -25.02 -7.21 12.62
CA ILE A 191 -24.00 -7.14 11.56
C ILE A 191 -24.17 -5.86 10.73
N GLU A 192 -25.41 -5.39 10.54
CA GLU A 192 -25.75 -4.16 9.83
C GLU A 192 -25.04 -2.93 10.42
N TYR A 193 -24.87 -2.89 11.75
CA TYR A 193 -24.22 -1.77 12.44
C TYR A 193 -22.75 -2.04 12.74
N LEU A 194 -22.40 -3.28 13.13
CA LEU A 194 -21.03 -3.65 13.51
C LEU A 194 -20.03 -3.38 12.38
N PHE A 195 -20.44 -3.63 11.14
CA PHE A 195 -19.57 -3.50 9.99
C PHE A 195 -19.24 -2.05 9.61
N PRO A 196 -20.22 -1.18 9.32
CA PRO A 196 -19.95 0.23 9.09
C PRO A 196 -19.21 0.88 10.27
N TYR A 197 -19.52 0.45 11.50
CA TYR A 197 -18.86 0.91 12.71
C TYR A 197 -17.35 0.61 12.72
N LEU A 198 -16.93 -0.62 12.44
CA LEU A 198 -15.50 -0.95 12.34
C LEU A 198 -14.81 -0.29 11.14
N PHE A 199 -15.52 -0.16 10.02
CA PHE A 199 -14.98 0.54 8.84
C PHE A 199 -14.70 2.03 9.09
N ARG A 200 -15.42 2.68 10.02
CA ARG A 200 -15.08 4.04 10.45
C ARG A 200 -13.73 4.09 11.16
N PHE A 201 -13.42 3.11 11.99
CA PHE A 201 -12.09 3.01 12.60
C PHE A 201 -10.98 2.69 11.60
N VAL A 202 -11.25 1.82 10.61
CA VAL A 202 -10.31 1.58 9.50
C VAL A 202 -10.05 2.86 8.72
N THR A 203 -11.11 3.57 8.34
CA THR A 203 -11.03 4.86 7.64
C THR A 203 -10.18 5.85 8.44
N ALA A 204 -10.45 5.98 9.74
CA ALA A 204 -9.69 6.85 10.62
C ALA A 204 -8.21 6.46 10.66
N LYS A 205 -7.92 5.18 10.84
CA LYS A 205 -6.53 4.69 10.91
C LYS A 205 -5.78 4.93 9.60
N ILE A 206 -6.42 4.77 8.44
CA ILE A 206 -5.82 5.11 7.14
C ILE A 206 -5.36 6.56 7.09
N PHE A 207 -6.20 7.47 7.55
CA PHE A 207 -5.81 8.88 7.61
C PHE A 207 -4.71 9.09 8.65
N MET A 208 -4.85 8.56 9.87
CA MET A 208 -3.85 8.73 10.93
C MET A 208 -2.46 8.18 10.57
N ASP A 209 -2.38 7.13 9.74
CA ASP A 209 -1.10 6.56 9.30
C ASP A 209 -0.48 7.29 8.11
N ARG A 210 -1.27 8.05 7.36
CA ARG A 210 -0.77 8.82 6.23
C ARG A 210 -0.16 10.12 6.76
N ALA A 211 1.15 10.26 6.56
CA ALA A 211 1.93 11.38 7.08
C ALA A 211 1.44 12.77 6.61
N ASP A 212 0.60 12.82 5.58
CA ASP A 212 0.04 14.03 4.98
C ASP A 212 -1.43 14.30 5.33
N ALA A 213 -2.10 13.41 6.06
CA ALA A 213 -3.49 13.59 6.45
C ALA A 213 -3.63 14.62 7.58
N ARG A 214 -4.06 15.83 7.22
CA ARG A 214 -4.26 16.92 8.19
C ARG A 214 -5.52 16.75 9.01
N GLY A 215 -5.46 17.11 10.29
CA GLY A 215 -6.64 17.23 11.15
C GLY A 215 -7.11 15.92 11.78
N TRP A 216 -6.26 14.89 11.73
CA TRP A 216 -6.40 13.63 12.46
C TRP A 216 -5.45 13.55 13.67
N ASP A 217 -4.69 14.62 13.90
CA ASP A 217 -3.83 14.83 15.06
C ASP A 217 -4.67 15.13 16.32
N ASN A 218 -4.19 14.70 17.49
CA ASN A 218 -4.78 14.97 18.81
C ASN A 218 -6.16 14.33 19.10
N LEU A 219 -6.50 13.21 18.45
CA LEU A 219 -7.68 12.43 18.84
C LEU A 219 -7.37 11.61 20.11
N SER A 220 -8.05 11.92 21.21
CA SER A 220 -7.73 11.40 22.55
C SER A 220 -8.49 10.15 22.96
N SER A 221 -9.64 9.89 22.33
CA SER A 221 -10.50 8.76 22.66
C SER A 221 -11.00 8.04 21.41
N ALA A 222 -11.40 6.77 21.56
CA ALA A 222 -12.04 6.01 20.48
C ALA A 222 -13.33 6.70 19.99
N ARG A 223 -14.03 7.41 20.87
CA ARG A 223 -15.19 8.21 20.50
C ARG A 223 -14.84 9.38 19.58
N ASP A 224 -13.79 10.15 19.89
CA ASP A 224 -13.35 11.26 19.04
C ASP A 224 -12.98 10.75 17.63
N VAL A 225 -12.31 9.60 17.58
CA VAL A 225 -11.93 8.93 16.32
C VAL A 225 -13.16 8.58 15.50
N LEU A 226 -14.18 7.98 16.12
CA LEU A 226 -15.42 7.60 15.45
C LEU A 226 -16.18 8.83 14.95
N GLU A 227 -16.33 9.87 15.78
CA GLU A 227 -17.03 11.11 15.43
C GLU A 227 -16.33 11.86 14.29
N LYS A 228 -15.00 11.91 14.32
CA LYS A 228 -14.21 12.51 13.25
C LYS A 228 -14.36 11.74 11.94
N SER A 229 -14.29 10.41 12.01
CA SER A 229 -14.45 9.54 10.84
C SER A 229 -15.82 9.62 10.21
N GLU A 230 -16.87 9.71 11.03
CA GLU A 230 -18.22 9.91 10.53
C GLU A 230 -18.38 11.26 9.84
N SER A 231 -17.87 12.33 10.46
CA SER A 231 -17.90 13.68 9.89
C SER A 231 -17.20 13.73 8.54
N HIS A 232 -16.11 12.97 8.37
CA HIS A 232 -15.38 12.87 7.12
C HIS A 232 -16.13 12.06 6.05
N SER A 233 -16.84 11.02 6.46
CA SER A 233 -17.48 10.07 5.55
C SER A 233 -18.90 10.50 5.13
N GLY A 234 -19.56 11.39 5.89
CA GLY A 234 -20.84 12.01 5.54
C GLY A 234 -22.04 11.05 5.48
N SER A 235 -21.95 9.85 6.05
CA SER A 235 -22.93 8.77 5.82
C SER A 235 -24.18 8.80 6.71
N GLY A 236 -24.14 9.56 7.81
CA GLY A 236 -25.16 9.56 8.85
C GLY A 236 -25.22 8.28 9.69
N LEU A 237 -24.17 7.44 9.72
CA LEU A 237 -24.16 6.19 10.49
C LEU A 237 -24.35 6.47 11.98
N LEU A 238 -23.62 7.44 12.55
CA LEU A 238 -23.75 7.79 13.97
C LEU A 238 -25.17 8.17 14.36
N ALA A 239 -25.94 8.77 13.46
CA ALA A 239 -27.33 9.14 13.73
C ALA A 239 -28.26 7.92 13.81
N LYS A 240 -27.88 6.80 13.18
CA LYS A 240 -28.65 5.54 13.15
C LYS A 240 -28.11 4.49 14.11
N LEU A 241 -26.89 4.68 14.62
CA LEU A 241 -26.19 3.70 15.43
C LEU A 241 -26.89 3.52 16.79
N PRO A 242 -27.20 2.28 17.21
CA PRO A 242 -27.74 2.03 18.54
C PRO A 242 -26.79 2.52 19.63
N ARG A 243 -27.34 3.08 20.72
CA ARG A 243 -26.54 3.64 21.84
C ARG A 243 -25.59 2.62 22.49
N SER A 244 -25.87 1.33 22.37
CA SER A 244 -24.99 0.25 22.84
C SER A 244 -23.62 0.28 22.17
N TYR A 245 -23.51 0.64 20.90
CA TYR A 245 -22.21 0.78 20.22
C TYR A 245 -21.41 1.99 20.69
N LEU A 246 -22.03 2.92 21.44
CA LEU A 246 -21.34 4.06 22.03
C LEU A 246 -20.86 3.78 23.46
N HIS A 247 -20.98 2.53 23.93
CA HIS A 247 -20.39 2.12 25.20
C HIS A 247 -18.86 2.15 25.12
N GLU A 248 -18.22 2.70 26.16
CA GLU A 248 -16.78 2.99 26.13
C GLU A 248 -15.90 1.75 25.91
N ASP A 249 -16.26 0.62 26.53
CA ASP A 249 -15.55 -0.65 26.35
C ASP A 249 -15.63 -1.14 24.90
N VAL A 250 -16.79 -1.02 24.27
CA VAL A 250 -17.00 -1.44 22.86
C VAL A 250 -16.26 -0.52 21.90
N LEU A 251 -16.25 0.79 22.17
CA LEU A 251 -15.46 1.78 21.43
C LEU A 251 -13.96 1.49 21.54
N THR A 252 -13.48 1.27 22.76
CA THR A 252 -12.06 1.02 23.03
C THR A 252 -11.59 -0.29 22.42
N GLU A 253 -12.38 -1.37 22.54
CA GLU A 253 -12.05 -2.65 21.92
C GLU A 253 -11.99 -2.53 20.40
N ALA A 254 -13.02 -1.93 19.79
CA ALA A 254 -13.06 -1.74 18.33
C ALA A 254 -11.88 -0.91 17.82
N TRP A 255 -11.60 0.22 18.48
CA TRP A 255 -10.48 1.06 18.09
C TRP A 255 -9.13 0.38 18.31
N SER A 256 -8.93 -0.29 19.44
CA SER A 256 -7.66 -0.95 19.75
C SER A 256 -7.38 -2.15 18.83
N SER A 257 -8.42 -2.90 18.46
CA SER A 257 -8.37 -4.00 17.50
C SER A 257 -7.93 -3.56 16.11
N ILE A 258 -8.20 -2.32 15.71
CA ILE A 258 -7.75 -1.76 14.43
C ILE A 258 -6.41 -1.04 14.58
N SER A 259 -6.28 -0.18 15.60
CA SER A 259 -5.17 0.76 15.72
C SER A 259 -3.84 0.10 16.05
N ARG A 260 -3.84 -1.02 16.80
CA ARG A 260 -2.62 -1.74 17.19
C ARG A 260 -2.17 -2.76 16.15
N SER A 261 -3.05 -3.15 15.24
CA SER A 261 -2.84 -4.35 14.44
C SER A 261 -2.38 -4.07 13.02
N PHE A 262 -2.44 -2.82 12.55
CA PHE A 262 -2.09 -2.48 11.17
C PHE A 262 -1.47 -1.09 11.02
N GLN A 263 -0.64 -0.94 9.99
CA GLN A 263 -0.26 0.36 9.44
C GLN A 263 -0.71 0.46 7.98
N PHE A 264 -1.52 1.46 7.68
CA PHE A 264 -2.19 1.66 6.39
C PHE A 264 -1.43 2.59 5.44
N GLN A 265 -0.20 2.97 5.77
CA GLN A 265 0.54 4.07 5.15
C GLN A 265 0.77 3.89 3.64
N ASN A 266 0.99 2.65 3.18
CA ASN A 266 1.17 2.30 1.77
C ASN A 266 0.01 1.46 1.19
N LEU A 267 -1.14 1.35 1.88
CA LEU A 267 -2.28 0.55 1.40
C LEU A 267 -3.01 1.26 0.24
N SER A 268 -3.42 0.46 -0.75
CA SER A 268 -4.16 0.95 -1.91
C SER A 268 -5.67 0.94 -1.69
N VAL A 269 -6.38 1.87 -2.34
CA VAL A 269 -7.86 1.92 -2.34
C VAL A 269 -8.47 0.64 -2.92
N PRO A 270 -7.95 0.05 -4.03
CA PRO A 270 -8.42 -1.24 -4.53
C PRO A 270 -8.43 -2.36 -3.49
N ASP A 271 -7.43 -2.45 -2.61
CA ASP A 271 -7.40 -3.51 -1.58
C ASP A 271 -8.49 -3.31 -0.53
N LEU A 272 -8.79 -2.05 -0.17
CA LEU A 272 -9.91 -1.74 0.73
C LEU A 272 -11.25 -2.08 0.09
N ALA A 273 -11.42 -1.78 -1.20
CA ALA A 273 -12.62 -2.12 -1.95
C ALA A 273 -12.79 -3.65 -2.06
N PHE A 274 -11.72 -4.38 -2.39
CA PHE A 274 -11.72 -5.84 -2.44
C PHE A 274 -12.14 -6.45 -1.10
N ILE A 275 -11.62 -5.93 0.00
CA ILE A 275 -11.94 -6.45 1.34
C ILE A 275 -13.36 -6.11 1.77
N TYR A 276 -13.82 -4.90 1.44
CA TYR A 276 -15.24 -4.58 1.59
C TYR A 276 -16.08 -5.60 0.81
N GLU A 277 -15.82 -5.82 -0.48
CA GLU A 277 -16.59 -6.75 -1.31
C GLU A 277 -16.52 -8.21 -0.84
N SER A 278 -15.33 -8.72 -0.57
CA SER A 278 -15.10 -10.14 -0.22
C SER A 278 -15.58 -10.50 1.19
N THR A 279 -15.51 -9.57 2.14
CA THR A 279 -15.97 -9.80 3.52
C THR A 279 -17.45 -9.45 3.70
N PHE A 280 -17.97 -8.45 2.97
CA PHE A 280 -19.33 -7.91 3.17
C PHE A 280 -20.33 -8.38 2.12
N ILE A 281 -19.93 -8.54 0.86
CA ILE A 281 -20.83 -8.87 -0.24
C ILE A 281 -20.74 -10.38 -0.54
N ASN A 282 -21.11 -11.19 0.46
CA ASN A 282 -21.35 -12.62 0.26
C ASN A 282 -22.81 -12.87 -0.14
N ASP A 283 -23.15 -14.09 -0.57
CA ASP A 283 -24.48 -14.38 -1.11
C ASP A 283 -25.63 -14.16 -0.11
N ALA A 284 -25.37 -14.26 1.20
CA ALA A 284 -26.35 -13.98 2.24
C ALA A 284 -26.57 -12.46 2.39
N THR A 285 -25.50 -11.67 2.50
CA THR A 285 -25.61 -10.21 2.62
C THR A 285 -26.03 -9.54 1.31
N ARG A 286 -25.68 -10.08 0.12
CA ARG A 286 -26.19 -9.60 -1.18
C ARG A 286 -27.72 -9.63 -1.23
N ARG A 287 -28.31 -10.73 -0.77
CA ARG A 287 -29.77 -10.90 -0.74
C ARG A 287 -30.41 -9.99 0.31
N GLN A 288 -29.75 -9.78 1.44
CA GLN A 288 -30.27 -8.98 2.54
C GLN A 288 -30.15 -7.46 2.29
N LEU A 289 -29.10 -7.01 1.59
CA LEU A 289 -28.78 -5.59 1.38
C LEU A 289 -29.08 -5.08 -0.04
N GLY A 290 -29.42 -5.97 -0.99
CA GLY A 290 -29.78 -5.60 -2.36
C GLY A 290 -28.62 -5.00 -3.19
N VAL A 291 -27.37 -5.29 -2.84
CA VAL A 291 -26.18 -4.73 -3.49
C VAL A 291 -25.67 -5.66 -4.60
N HIS A 292 -25.67 -5.17 -5.83
CA HIS A 292 -25.10 -5.84 -7.01
C HIS A 292 -23.93 -5.00 -7.58
N SER A 293 -22.76 -5.06 -6.94
CA SER A 293 -21.56 -4.43 -7.51
C SER A 293 -20.80 -5.39 -8.41
N THR A 294 -20.29 -4.88 -9.53
CA THR A 294 -19.32 -5.57 -10.39
C THR A 294 -18.01 -5.69 -9.61
N PRO A 295 -17.50 -6.92 -9.35
CA PRO A 295 -16.26 -7.09 -8.61
C PRO A 295 -15.11 -6.30 -9.24
N HIS A 296 -14.36 -5.56 -8.42
CA HIS A 296 -13.35 -4.62 -8.92
C HIS A 296 -12.29 -5.29 -9.82
N GLY A 297 -11.88 -6.52 -9.51
CA GLY A 297 -10.93 -7.28 -10.35
C GLY A 297 -11.44 -7.56 -11.77
N LEU A 298 -12.76 -7.69 -11.95
CA LEU A 298 -13.38 -7.82 -13.27
C LEU A 298 -13.41 -6.48 -14.01
N ALA A 299 -13.65 -5.38 -13.29
CA ALA A 299 -13.56 -4.03 -13.86
C ALA A 299 -12.13 -3.68 -14.28
N GLU A 300 -11.13 -4.00 -13.45
CA GLU A 300 -9.71 -3.78 -13.74
C GLU A 300 -9.26 -4.65 -14.93
N TYR A 301 -9.67 -5.93 -14.99
CA TYR A 301 -9.44 -6.80 -16.15
C TYR A 301 -10.07 -6.22 -17.43
N ILE A 302 -11.33 -5.77 -17.39
CA ILE A 302 -12.00 -5.16 -18.55
C ILE A 302 -11.27 -3.87 -18.97
N VAL A 303 -10.91 -3.00 -18.03
CA VAL A 303 -10.18 -1.74 -18.28
C VAL A 303 -8.79 -1.99 -18.88
N GLN A 304 -8.08 -3.02 -18.40
CA GLN A 304 -6.76 -3.38 -18.93
C GLN A 304 -6.82 -4.04 -20.31
N GLN A 305 -7.96 -4.65 -20.68
CA GLN A 305 -8.20 -5.25 -21.99
C GLN A 305 -8.87 -4.30 -23.00
N LEU A 306 -9.25 -3.08 -22.58
CA LEU A 306 -9.79 -2.07 -23.49
C LEU A 306 -8.69 -1.60 -24.45
N PRO A 307 -8.93 -1.59 -25.77
CA PRO A 307 -7.98 -1.09 -26.74
C PRO A 307 -8.01 0.44 -26.72
N TRP A 308 -7.36 1.05 -25.72
CA TRP A 308 -7.32 2.50 -25.52
C TRP A 308 -6.89 3.26 -26.78
N ASP A 309 -6.01 2.65 -27.58
CA ASP A 309 -5.51 3.18 -28.87
C ASP A 309 -6.58 3.28 -29.97
N LYS A 310 -7.76 2.68 -29.76
CA LYS A 310 -8.88 2.66 -30.72
C LYS A 310 -10.11 3.42 -30.23
N LEU A 311 -10.07 3.97 -29.01
CA LEU A 311 -11.18 4.77 -28.50
C LEU A 311 -11.08 6.19 -29.11
N PRO A 312 -12.14 6.68 -29.78
CA PRO A 312 -12.14 8.03 -30.32
C PRO A 312 -12.06 9.02 -29.17
N ILE A 313 -11.03 9.88 -29.19
CA ILE A 313 -10.97 11.04 -28.31
C ILE A 313 -11.82 12.11 -28.99
N ASP A 314 -13.01 12.36 -28.45
CA ASP A 314 -13.78 13.54 -28.85
C ASP A 314 -12.93 14.79 -28.55
N LYS A 315 -12.76 15.61 -29.59
CA LYS A 315 -12.04 16.89 -29.53
C LYS A 315 -12.84 17.96 -28.81
#